data_AF-A0A8J5HTE0-F1
#
_entry.id   AF-A0A8J5HTE0-F1
#
_cell.length_a   1.000
_cell.length_b   1.000
_cell.length_c   1.000
_cell.angle_alpha   90.00
_cell.angle_beta   90.00
_cell.angle_gamma   90.00
#
_symmetry.space_group_name_H-M   'P 1'
#
loop_
_entity.id
_entity.type
_entity.pdbx_description
1 polymer ?
#
loop_
_entity_poly.entity_id
_entity_poly.type
_entity_poly.pdbx_seq_one_letter_code
_entity_poly.pdbx_strand_id
1 'polypeptide(L)'
;MWSIGCILIELCTGGAYFRTPQDLEHLVMMEAMLGPLPRQIHTALQEALESKSSKQYISQERLIDIFMLDSVEIIIKSNLLIILNLKLQDLVMSHINDSANANYDLVDLLQRLLRYDPAERLKARDALTHPFFARY
;
A
#
# COMPACT_ATOMS: atom_id res chain seq x y z
N MET A 1 2.45 -7.24 12.76
CA MET A 1 1.12 -6.72 12.36
C MET A 1 1.07 -6.40 10.88
N TRP A 2 2.01 -5.62 10.32
CA TRP A 2 2.11 -5.39 8.87
C TRP A 2 2.04 -6.68 8.05
N SER A 3 2.92 -7.65 8.36
CA SER A 3 2.96 -8.95 7.68
C SER A 3 1.63 -9.72 7.74
N ILE A 4 0.86 -9.57 8.83
CA ILE A 4 -0.46 -10.19 8.96
C ILE A 4 -1.45 -9.52 8.01
N GLY A 5 -1.42 -8.19 7.91
CA GLY A 5 -2.22 -7.46 6.91
C GLY A 5 -1.91 -7.92 5.48
N CYS A 6 -0.63 -8.12 5.15
CA CYS A 6 -0.24 -8.66 3.85
C CYS A 6 -0.79 -10.08 3.64
N ILE A 7 -0.62 -10.99 4.59
CA ILE A 7 -1.16 -12.36 4.50
C ILE A 7 -2.68 -12.34 4.29
N LEU A 8 -3.41 -11.48 5.01
CA LEU A 8 -4.86 -11.36 4.85
C LEU A 8 -5.24 -10.89 3.44
N ILE A 9 -4.52 -9.92 2.87
CA ILE A 9 -4.72 -9.50 1.48
C ILE A 9 -4.49 -10.69 0.54
N GLU A 10 -3.39 -11.43 0.71
CA GLU A 10 -3.08 -12.60 -0.13
C GLU A 10 -4.14 -13.69 -0.05
N LEU A 11 -4.72 -13.92 1.13
CA LEU A 11 -5.81 -14.86 1.31
C LEU A 11 -7.08 -14.42 0.59
N CYS A 12 -7.35 -13.10 0.55
CA CYS A 12 -8.51 -12.55 -0.15
C CYS A 12 -8.34 -12.60 -1.67
N THR A 13 -7.15 -12.31 -2.17
CA THR A 13 -6.89 -12.17 -3.62
C THR A 13 -6.35 -13.42 -4.29
N GLY A 14 -5.86 -14.39 -3.50
CA GLY A 14 -5.19 -15.59 -4.00
C GLY A 14 -3.75 -15.38 -4.49
N GLY A 15 -3.14 -14.21 -4.22
CA GLY A 15 -1.78 -13.91 -4.68
C GLY A 15 -1.06 -12.81 -3.90
N ALA A 16 0.28 -12.89 -3.89
CA ALA A 16 1.17 -11.91 -3.28
C ALA A 16 1.03 -10.53 -3.94
N TYR A 17 0.43 -9.58 -3.23
CA TYR A 17 0.23 -8.22 -3.74
C TYR A 17 1.56 -7.45 -3.81
N PHE A 18 2.35 -7.44 -2.72
CA PHE A 18 3.66 -6.79 -2.67
C PHE A 18 4.78 -7.71 -3.17
N ARG A 19 4.79 -8.01 -4.47
CA ARG A 19 5.81 -8.87 -5.08
C ARG A 19 6.77 -8.05 -5.94
N THR A 20 7.76 -7.46 -5.30
CA THR A 20 8.87 -6.78 -5.98
C THR A 20 10.19 -7.01 -5.23
N PRO A 21 11.32 -7.21 -5.94
CA PRO A 21 12.64 -7.27 -5.34
C PRO A 21 13.26 -5.88 -5.09
N GLN A 22 12.62 -4.79 -5.50
CA GLN A 22 13.18 -3.44 -5.42
C GLN A 22 12.45 -2.58 -4.38
N ASP A 23 13.20 -1.91 -3.52
CA ASP A 23 12.65 -1.12 -2.40
C ASP A 23 11.77 0.05 -2.89
N LEU A 24 12.18 0.74 -3.97
CA LEU A 24 11.43 1.88 -4.50
C LEU A 24 10.09 1.44 -5.11
N GLU A 25 10.08 0.36 -5.89
CA GLU A 25 8.84 -0.23 -6.41
C GLU A 25 7.91 -0.63 -5.26
N HIS A 26 8.46 -1.19 -4.18
CA HIS A 26 7.69 -1.58 -3.01
C HIS A 26 7.00 -0.36 -2.36
N LEU A 27 7.73 0.75 -2.19
CA LEU A 27 7.19 1.98 -1.63
C LEU A 27 6.09 2.59 -2.52
N VAL A 28 6.27 2.57 -3.84
CA VAL A 28 5.25 3.05 -4.79
C VAL A 28 3.99 2.18 -4.72
N MET A 29 4.13 0.86 -4.62
CA MET A 29 3.00 -0.05 -4.43
C MET A 29 2.28 0.20 -3.11
N MET A 30 3.02 0.49 -2.04
CA MET A 30 2.41 0.87 -0.76
C MET A 30 1.62 2.17 -0.90
N GLU A 31 2.21 3.20 -1.52
CA GLU A 31 1.56 4.51 -1.71
C GLU A 31 0.27 4.40 -2.53
N ALA A 32 0.28 3.58 -3.59
CA ALA A 32 -0.90 3.36 -4.41
C ALA A 32 -2.04 2.66 -3.63
N MET A 33 -1.71 1.67 -2.81
CA MET A 33 -2.71 0.88 -2.09
C MET A 33 -3.26 1.60 -0.86
N LEU A 34 -2.40 2.31 -0.12
CA LEU A 34 -2.71 2.87 1.20
C LEU A 34 -2.84 4.39 1.22
N GLY A 35 -2.47 5.07 0.12
CA GLY A 35 -2.42 6.52 0.04
C GLY A 35 -1.02 7.09 0.34
N PRO A 36 -0.90 8.41 0.49
CA PRO A 36 0.40 9.10 0.54
C PRO A 36 1.30 8.56 1.65
N LEU A 37 2.59 8.43 1.34
CA LEU A 37 3.58 8.00 2.32
C LEU A 37 3.82 9.11 3.37
N PRO A 38 4.31 8.74 4.57
CA PRO A 38 4.73 9.71 5.57
C PRO A 38 5.78 10.69 5.01
N ARG A 39 5.64 11.98 5.35
CA ARG A 39 6.51 13.06 4.84
C ARG A 39 8.00 12.81 5.06
N GLN A 40 8.37 12.16 6.17
CA GLN A 40 9.76 11.83 6.49
C GLN A 40 10.40 10.94 5.42
N ILE A 41 9.62 10.00 4.86
CA ILE A 41 10.07 9.11 3.79
C ILE A 41 10.21 9.90 2.47
N HIS A 42 9.24 10.78 2.17
CA HIS A 42 9.33 11.66 1.00
C HIS A 42 10.59 12.54 1.04
N THR A 43 10.84 13.21 2.17
CA THR A 43 12.02 14.08 2.31
C THR A 43 13.31 13.30 2.17
N ALA A 44 13.44 12.14 2.83
CA ALA A 44 14.64 11.31 2.74
C ALA A 44 14.89 10.78 1.31
N LEU A 45 13.83 10.42 0.58
CA LEU A 45 13.94 9.98 -0.82
C LEU A 45 14.30 11.15 -1.75
N GLN A 46 13.69 12.32 -1.53
CA GLN A 46 14.01 13.52 -2.28
C GLN A 46 15.49 13.91 -2.10
N GLU A 47 15.99 13.93 -0.87
CA GLU A 47 17.42 14.15 -0.57
C GLU A 47 18.33 13.11 -1.24
N ALA A 48 17.94 11.83 -1.19
CA ALA A 48 18.70 10.75 -1.82
C ALA A 48 18.73 10.87 -3.36
N LEU A 49 17.65 11.35 -3.98
CA LEU A 49 17.54 11.53 -5.44
C LEU A 49 18.27 12.79 -5.91
N GLU A 50 18.17 13.90 -5.17
CA GLU A 50 18.90 15.15 -5.45
C GLU A 50 20.43 14.95 -5.38
N SER A 51 20.90 13.99 -4.58
CA SER A 51 22.33 13.65 -4.50
C SER A 51 22.91 12.95 -5.74
N LYS A 52 22.05 12.41 -6.63
CA LYS A 52 22.45 11.58 -7.78
C LYS A 52 22.26 12.22 -9.16
N SER A 53 21.40 13.24 -9.32
CA SER A 53 21.20 13.91 -10.61
C SER A 53 20.82 15.40 -10.47
N SER A 54 21.40 16.23 -11.34
CA SER A 54 21.16 17.68 -11.45
C SER A 54 19.68 18.05 -11.52
N LYS A 55 19.20 18.71 -10.46
CA LYS A 55 18.16 19.75 -10.43
C LYS A 55 17.05 19.66 -11.50
N GLN A 56 16.07 18.76 -11.33
CA GLN A 56 14.73 19.00 -11.89
C GLN A 56 13.60 18.10 -11.32
N TYR A 57 13.54 17.88 -9.99
CA TYR A 57 12.40 17.18 -9.37
C TYR A 57 11.84 17.98 -8.19
N ILE A 58 11.58 19.27 -8.42
CA ILE A 58 11.05 20.18 -7.39
C ILE A 58 9.64 20.58 -7.80
N SER A 59 8.66 19.75 -7.44
CA SER A 59 7.27 20.16 -7.16
C SER A 59 6.29 19.01 -6.85
N GLN A 60 6.71 17.75 -6.66
CA GLN A 60 5.75 16.64 -6.57
C GLN A 60 5.60 16.08 -5.16
N GLU A 61 4.36 16.08 -4.68
CA GLU A 61 3.97 15.63 -3.34
C GLU A 61 3.86 14.10 -3.21
N ARG A 62 3.91 13.34 -4.32
CA ARG A 62 3.72 11.88 -4.33
C ARG A 62 4.84 11.15 -5.06
N LEU A 63 5.31 10.02 -4.52
CA LEU A 63 6.37 9.23 -5.15
C LEU A 63 5.91 8.58 -6.45
N ILE A 64 4.63 8.22 -6.55
CA ILE A 64 4.04 7.68 -7.76
C ILE A 64 4.20 8.63 -8.95
N ASP A 65 4.11 9.95 -8.70
CA ASP A 65 4.24 10.95 -9.75
C ASP A 65 5.70 11.04 -10.24
N ILE A 66 6.67 10.92 -9.33
CA ILE A 66 8.12 10.89 -9.65
C ILE A 66 8.47 9.60 -10.42
N PHE A 67 7.97 8.45 -9.95
CA PHE A 67 8.24 7.16 -10.59
C PHE A 67 7.63 7.08 -12.00
N MET A 68 6.45 7.68 -12.21
CA MET A 68 5.82 7.79 -13.52
C MET A 68 6.62 8.67 -14.51
N LEU A 69 7.40 9.63 -14.01
CA LEU A 69 8.23 10.52 -14.84
C LEU A 69 9.57 9.88 -15.25
N ASP A 70 10.22 9.14 -14.35
CA ASP A 70 11.55 8.57 -14.60
C ASP A 70 11.52 7.19 -15.28
N SER A 71 10.39 6.47 -15.23
CA SER A 71 10.36 5.03 -15.53
C SER A 71 9.21 4.61 -16.45
N VAL A 72 8.93 5.38 -17.51
CA VAL A 72 7.95 5.01 -18.54
C VAL A 72 8.29 3.65 -19.19
N GLU A 73 9.54 3.19 -19.17
CA GLU A 73 9.92 1.93 -19.84
C GLU A 73 9.89 0.67 -18.93
N ILE A 74 9.97 0.83 -17.60
CA ILE A 74 10.06 -0.29 -16.64
C ILE A 74 8.67 -0.68 -16.09
N ILE A 75 7.81 0.31 -15.85
CA ILE A 75 6.45 0.11 -15.31
C ILE A 75 5.53 -0.61 -16.32
N ILE A 76 5.73 -0.38 -17.63
CA ILE A 76 4.85 -0.87 -18.70
C ILE A 76 4.93 -2.40 -18.90
N LYS A 77 5.93 -3.10 -18.34
CA LYS A 77 6.11 -4.54 -18.56
C LYS A 77 5.52 -5.48 -17.50
N SER A 78 4.95 -4.99 -16.40
CA SER A 78 4.41 -5.86 -15.35
C SER A 78 3.04 -5.41 -14.85
N ASN A 79 2.33 -6.30 -14.14
CA ASN A 79 1.03 -6.11 -13.48
C ASN A 79 0.92 -4.87 -12.57
N LEU A 80 1.99 -4.07 -12.44
CA LEU A 80 2.09 -2.85 -11.67
C LEU A 80 1.03 -1.81 -12.06
N LEU A 81 0.75 -1.57 -13.35
CA LEU A 81 -0.27 -0.59 -13.77
C LEU A 81 -1.69 -0.92 -13.27
N ILE A 82 -2.01 -2.21 -13.13
CA ILE A 82 -3.29 -2.68 -12.57
C ILE A 82 -3.30 -2.44 -11.05
N ILE A 83 -2.20 -2.81 -10.38
CA ILE A 83 -1.98 -2.65 -8.93
C ILE A 83 -2.05 -1.17 -8.52
N LEU A 84 -1.44 -0.26 -9.30
CA LEU A 84 -1.40 1.17 -9.01
C LEU A 84 -2.77 1.87 -9.12
N ASN A 85 -3.74 1.24 -9.80
CA ASN A 85 -5.12 1.73 -9.90
C ASN A 85 -6.08 1.03 -8.94
N LEU A 86 -5.61 0.05 -8.15
CA LEU A 86 -6.45 -0.69 -7.21
C LEU A 86 -6.27 -0.14 -5.79
N LYS A 87 -7.28 0.58 -5.30
CA LYS A 87 -7.37 0.90 -3.87
C LYS A 87 -7.71 -0.36 -3.09
N LEU A 88 -7.29 -0.40 -1.83
CA LEU A 88 -7.59 -1.52 -0.92
C LEU A 88 -9.08 -1.88 -0.87
N GLN A 89 -9.95 -0.86 -0.93
CA GLN A 89 -11.41 -1.03 -0.96
C GLN A 89 -11.86 -1.80 -2.22
N ASP A 90 -11.41 -1.37 -3.39
CA ASP A 90 -11.78 -1.98 -4.68
C ASP A 90 -11.24 -3.41 -4.80
N LEU A 91 -10.04 -3.65 -4.25
CA LEU A 91 -9.44 -4.98 -4.19
C LEU A 91 -10.28 -5.96 -3.37
N VAL A 92 -10.71 -5.55 -2.17
CA VAL A 92 -11.54 -6.40 -1.30
C VAL A 92 -12.91 -6.63 -1.92
N MET A 93 -13.55 -5.56 -2.41
CA MET A 93 -14.90 -5.65 -3.01
C MET A 93 -14.94 -6.49 -4.30
N SER A 94 -13.84 -6.59 -5.04
CA SER A 94 -13.77 -7.41 -6.26
C SER A 94 -13.52 -8.89 -6.02
N HIS A 95 -12.93 -9.27 -4.87
CA HIS A 95 -12.54 -10.65 -4.59
C HIS A 95 -13.41 -11.34 -3.53
N ILE A 96 -14.18 -10.58 -2.73
CA ILE A 96 -14.99 -11.13 -1.64
C ILE A 96 -16.48 -10.89 -1.89
N ASN A 97 -17.21 -12.00 -2.10
CA ASN A 97 -18.67 -12.00 -2.26
C ASN A 97 -19.40 -12.24 -0.93
N ASP A 98 -19.15 -11.37 0.06
CA ASP A 98 -19.86 -11.34 1.35
C ASP A 98 -20.73 -10.06 1.44
N SER A 99 -21.54 -9.96 2.49
CA SER A 99 -22.28 -8.77 2.88
C SER A 99 -21.39 -7.51 2.87
N ALA A 100 -21.97 -6.38 2.43
CA ALA A 100 -21.26 -5.09 2.37
C ALA A 100 -20.62 -4.72 3.72
N ASN A 101 -21.27 -5.05 4.84
CA ASN A 101 -20.74 -4.81 6.17
C ASN A 101 -19.49 -5.64 6.46
N ALA A 102 -19.44 -6.92 6.03
CA ALA A 102 -18.26 -7.77 6.24
C ALA A 102 -17.06 -7.25 5.45
N ASN A 103 -17.30 -6.83 4.21
CA ASN A 103 -16.28 -6.22 3.37
C ASN A 103 -15.77 -4.91 3.98
N TYR A 104 -16.65 -4.08 4.53
CA TYR A 104 -16.25 -2.86 5.25
C TYR A 104 -15.39 -3.16 6.49
N ASP A 105 -15.83 -4.10 7.34
CA ASP A 105 -15.10 -4.50 8.56
C ASP A 105 -13.70 -5.04 8.22
N LEU A 106 -13.57 -5.81 7.14
CA LEU A 106 -12.29 -6.31 6.67
C LEU A 106 -11.38 -5.18 6.15
N VAL A 107 -11.93 -4.26 5.35
CA VAL A 107 -11.18 -3.10 4.87
C VAL A 107 -10.67 -2.26 6.04
N ASP A 108 -11.52 -1.97 7.04
CA ASP A 108 -11.11 -1.21 8.23
C ASP A 108 -9.99 -1.95 8.99
N LEU A 109 -10.13 -3.26 9.19
CA LEU A 109 -9.09 -4.08 9.81
C LEU A 109 -7.76 -3.97 9.05
N LEU A 110 -7.79 -4.16 7.73
CA LEU A 110 -6.60 -4.09 6.86
C LEU A 110 -5.95 -2.70 6.89
N GLN A 111 -6.74 -1.62 6.81
CA GLN A 111 -6.24 -0.25 6.91
C GLN A 111 -5.52 0.02 8.23
N ARG A 112 -6.01 -0.53 9.34
CA ARG A 112 -5.39 -0.37 10.67
C ARG A 112 -4.16 -1.26 10.85
N LEU A 113 -4.14 -2.45 10.26
CA LEU A 113 -2.99 -3.35 10.26
C LEU A 113 -1.83 -2.82 9.41
N LEU A 114 -2.15 -2.08 8.35
CA LEU A 114 -1.22 -1.54 7.36
C LEU A 114 -0.96 -0.03 7.54
N ARG A 115 -1.12 0.50 8.76
CA ARG A 115 -0.65 1.85 9.07
C ARG A 115 0.87 1.93 8.91
N TYR A 116 1.33 2.98 8.23
CA TYR A 116 2.75 3.24 8.04
C TYR A 116 3.49 3.43 9.37
N ASP A 117 2.97 4.32 10.22
CA ASP A 117 3.53 4.54 11.55
C ASP A 117 3.28 3.31 12.45
N PRO A 118 4.34 2.65 12.96
CA PRO A 118 4.19 1.54 13.90
C PRO A 118 3.47 1.89 15.20
N ALA A 119 3.52 3.15 15.65
CA ALA A 119 2.85 3.61 16.86
C ALA A 119 1.32 3.70 16.69
N GLU A 120 0.86 4.05 15.49
CA GLU A 120 -0.57 4.09 15.13
C GLU A 120 -1.11 2.73 14.65
N ARG A 121 -0.22 1.77 14.37
CA ARG A 121 -0.57 0.45 13.84
C ARG A 121 -1.30 -0.39 14.88
N LEU A 122 -2.38 -1.03 14.44
CA LEU A 122 -3.20 -1.90 15.29
C LEU A 122 -2.37 -3.02 15.91
N LYS A 123 -2.46 -3.18 17.23
CA LYS A 123 -1.77 -4.24 17.97
C LYS A 123 -2.59 -5.53 17.93
N ALA A 124 -1.91 -6.68 18.07
CA ALA A 124 -2.54 -8.00 17.98
C ALA A 124 -3.74 -8.15 18.94
N ARG A 125 -3.58 -7.75 20.20
CA ARG A 125 -4.65 -7.85 21.21
C ARG A 125 -5.90 -7.04 20.82
N ASP A 126 -5.71 -5.85 20.25
CA ASP A 126 -6.79 -4.94 19.87
C ASP A 126 -7.44 -5.43 18.56
N ALA A 127 -6.63 -6.04 17.67
CA ALA A 127 -7.12 -6.69 16.46
C ALA A 127 -8.08 -7.85 16.75
N LEU A 128 -7.83 -8.65 17.79
CA LEU A 128 -8.74 -9.74 18.18
C LEU A 128 -10.12 -9.24 18.62
N THR A 129 -10.22 -7.99 19.08
CA THR A 129 -11.48 -7.36 19.46
C THR A 129 -12.17 -6.61 18.31
N HIS A 130 -11.63 -6.68 17.09
CA HIS A 130 -12.16 -5.95 15.95
C HIS A 130 -13.55 -6.47 15.51
N PRO A 131 -14.49 -5.61 15.07
CA PRO A 131 -15.81 -6.01 14.60
C PRO A 131 -15.81 -7.14 13.55
N PHE A 132 -14.77 -7.18 12.71
CA PHE A 132 -14.54 -8.27 11.75
C PHE A 132 -14.57 -9.66 12.41
N PHE A 133 -13.94 -9.81 13.59
CA PHE A 133 -13.91 -11.08 14.32
C PHE A 133 -15.10 -11.27 15.26
N ALA A 134 -15.83 -10.21 15.62
CA ALA A 134 -16.99 -10.30 16.52
C ALA A 134 -18.20 -11.03 15.89
N ARG A 135 -18.10 -11.41 14.62
CA ARG A 135 -19.15 -12.11 13.86
C ARG A 135 -19.05 -13.63 13.95
N TYR A 136 -18.02 -14.16 14.61
CA TYR A 136 -17.72 -15.59 14.78
C TYR A 136 -17.39 -15.92 16.23
#